data_AF-A0AAJ6NGD9-F1
#
_entry.id   AF-A0AAJ6NGD9-F1
#
_cell.length_a   1.000
_cell.length_b   1.000
_cell.length_c   1.000
_cell.angle_alpha   90.00
_cell.angle_beta   90.00
_cell.angle_gamma   90.00
#
_symmetry.space_group_name_H-M   'P 1'
#
loop_
_entity.id
_entity.type
_entity.pdbx_description
1 polymer ?
#
loop_
_entity_poly.entity_id
_entity_poly.type
_entity_poly.pdbx_seq_one_letter_code
_entity_poly.pdbx_strand_id
1 'polypeptide(L)'
;MLIKDLLVIYLLLSVVLWAIFHQLAARYVNRNEDLKGIFYGNLYKNKSMDVTNIEAVILGVTFINTIFLFSEKSLKKFFEKRKLFYSLDFNSAMSVVEQHKKLWFHIKLSVFFGSTIVISSVMLFWL
;
A
#
# COMPACT_ATOMS: atom_id res chain seq x y z
N MET A 1 23.51 -13.80 23.61
CA MET A 1 22.24 -14.51 23.88
C MET A 1 21.08 -13.53 23.96
N LEU A 2 21.00 -12.67 25.00
CA LEU A 2 19.89 -11.72 25.20
C LEU A 2 19.53 -10.86 23.97
N ILE A 3 20.52 -10.29 23.26
CA ILE A 3 20.28 -9.46 22.07
C ILE A 3 19.62 -10.27 20.95
N LYS A 4 20.06 -11.52 20.75
CA LYS A 4 19.51 -12.42 19.73
C LYS A 4 18.05 -12.77 20.06
N ASP A 5 17.76 -13.04 21.33
CA ASP A 5 16.40 -13.37 21.79
C ASP A 5 15.45 -12.18 21.63
N LEU A 6 15.88 -10.96 21.98
CA LEU A 6 15.11 -9.73 21.76
C LEU A 6 14.85 -9.49 20.27
N LEU A 7 15.84 -9.77 19.42
CA LEU A 7 15.73 -9.57 17.98
C LEU A 7 14.77 -10.59 17.34
N VAL A 8 14.73 -11.82 17.85
CA VAL A 8 13.72 -12.82 17.47
C VAL A 8 12.31 -12.38 17.89
N ILE A 9 12.13 -11.89 19.12
CA ILE A 9 10.83 -11.36 19.58
C ILE A 9 10.38 -10.20 18.69
N TYR A 10 11.29 -9.29 18.37
CA TYR A 10 11.02 -8.15 17.51
C TYR A 10 10.66 -8.56 16.07
N LEU A 11 11.34 -9.56 15.52
CA LEU A 11 11.02 -10.14 14.21
C LEU A 11 9.60 -10.73 14.22
N LEU A 12 9.25 -11.54 15.22
CA LEU A 12 7.92 -12.15 15.34
C LEU A 12 6.82 -11.08 15.42
N LEU A 13 7.01 -10.06 16.27
CA LEU A 13 6.07 -8.94 16.36
C LEU A 13 5.94 -8.20 15.03
N SER A 14 7.05 -8.00 14.31
CA SER A 14 7.05 -7.32 13.01
C SER A 14 6.28 -8.12 11.95
N VAL A 15 6.44 -9.46 11.91
CA VAL A 15 5.66 -10.33 11.02
C VAL A 15 4.16 -10.23 11.30
N VAL A 16 3.77 -10.31 12.58
CA VAL A 16 2.36 -10.23 12.97
C VAL A 16 1.76 -8.87 12.60
N LEU A 17 2.45 -7.79 12.93
CA LEU A 17 1.96 -6.44 12.64
C LEU A 17 1.94 -6.16 11.13
N TRP A 18 2.95 -6.58 10.38
CA TRP A 18 2.95 -6.53 8.92
C TRP A 18 1.71 -7.21 8.34
N ALA A 19 1.43 -8.44 8.76
CA ALA A 19 0.29 -9.22 8.26
C ALA A 19 -1.05 -8.55 8.58
N ILE A 20 -1.20 -8.02 9.80
CA ILE A 20 -2.41 -7.28 10.22
C ILE A 20 -2.64 -6.06 9.33
N PHE A 21 -1.64 -5.19 9.19
CA PHE A 21 -1.80 -3.96 8.39
C PHE A 21 -1.96 -4.24 6.90
N HIS A 22 -1.27 -5.24 6.38
CA HIS A 22 -1.43 -5.69 5.00
C HIS A 22 -2.86 -6.21 4.75
N GLN A 23 -3.38 -7.04 5.64
CA GLN A 23 -4.76 -7.55 5.54
C GLN A 23 -5.81 -6.44 5.70
N LEU A 24 -5.56 -5.46 6.57
CA LEU A 24 -6.44 -4.28 6.71
C LEU A 24 -6.46 -3.43 5.44
N ALA A 25 -5.33 -3.26 4.76
CA ALA A 25 -5.25 -2.59 3.47
C ALA A 25 -6.03 -3.36 2.39
N ALA A 26 -5.80 -4.68 2.27
CA ALA A 26 -6.50 -5.53 1.31
C ALA A 26 -8.03 -5.54 1.51
N ARG A 27 -8.49 -5.64 2.77
CA ARG A 27 -9.92 -5.57 3.10
C ARG A 27 -10.51 -4.20 2.79
N TYR A 28 -9.76 -3.12 3.00
CA TYR A 28 -10.22 -1.77 2.66
C TYR A 28 -10.45 -1.65 1.15
N VAL A 29 -9.47 -2.06 0.34
CA VAL A 29 -9.58 -2.05 -1.13
C VAL A 29 -10.80 -2.85 -1.59
N ASN A 30 -10.97 -4.07 -1.08
CA ASN A 30 -12.02 -4.95 -1.53
C ASN A 30 -13.43 -4.55 -1.07
N ARG A 31 -13.56 -3.68 -0.05
CA ARG A 31 -14.86 -3.19 0.44
C ARG A 31 -15.24 -1.82 -0.08
N ASN A 32 -14.30 -1.06 -0.63
CA ASN A 32 -14.52 0.32 -1.03
C ASN A 32 -14.86 0.39 -2.53
N GLU A 33 -16.14 0.56 -2.86
CA GLU A 33 -16.62 0.62 -4.25
C GLU A 33 -16.08 1.85 -5.00
N ASP A 34 -15.91 2.98 -4.33
CA ASP A 34 -15.37 4.20 -4.96
C ASP A 34 -13.93 3.98 -5.44
N LEU A 35 -13.10 3.37 -4.59
CA LEU A 35 -11.72 3.04 -4.91
C LEU A 35 -11.64 2.00 -6.04
N LYS A 36 -12.52 0.98 -6.02
CA LYS A 36 -12.63 0.03 -7.14
C LYS A 36 -12.98 0.75 -8.44
N GLY A 37 -13.92 1.69 -8.37
CA GLY A 37 -14.32 2.56 -9.48
C GLY A 37 -13.16 3.38 -10.03
N ILE A 38 -12.33 3.97 -9.16
CA ILE A 38 -11.15 4.74 -9.57
C ILE A 38 -10.16 3.87 -10.36
N PHE A 39 -9.90 2.64 -9.94
CA PHE A 39 -8.86 1.80 -10.55
C PHE A 39 -9.33 0.93 -11.71
N TYR A 40 -10.60 0.49 -11.70
CA TYR A 40 -11.13 -0.47 -12.66
C TYR A 40 -12.50 -0.10 -13.24
N GLY A 41 -13.02 1.10 -12.96
CA GLY A 41 -14.36 1.52 -13.38
C GLY A 41 -15.45 0.56 -12.89
N ASN A 42 -16.33 0.15 -13.79
CA ASN A 42 -17.44 -0.75 -13.45
C ASN A 42 -17.04 -2.23 -13.33
N LEU A 43 -15.79 -2.60 -13.63
CA LEU A 43 -15.38 -4.00 -13.69
C LEU A 43 -15.65 -4.73 -12.37
N TYR A 44 -15.39 -4.07 -11.23
CA TYR A 44 -15.53 -4.64 -9.89
C TYR A 44 -16.76 -4.17 -9.10
N LYS A 45 -17.74 -3.56 -9.78
CA LYS A 45 -18.97 -3.08 -9.14
C LYS A 45 -19.70 -4.23 -8.44
N ASN A 46 -19.96 -4.10 -7.15
CA ASN A 46 -20.67 -5.07 -6.31
C ASN A 46 -20.06 -6.49 -6.31
N LYS A 47 -18.78 -6.63 -6.70
CA LYS A 47 -18.08 -7.93 -6.66
C LYS A 47 -16.74 -7.81 -5.95
N SER A 48 -16.28 -8.93 -5.41
CA SER A 48 -14.94 -9.01 -4.81
C SER A 48 -13.86 -8.99 -5.87
N MET A 49 -12.74 -8.35 -5.55
CA MET A 49 -11.51 -8.42 -6.30
C MET A 49 -10.72 -9.67 -5.90
N ASP A 50 -10.03 -10.28 -6.86
CA ASP A 50 -8.99 -11.26 -6.58
C ASP A 50 -7.75 -10.58 -5.98
N VAL A 51 -6.88 -11.42 -5.39
CA VAL A 51 -5.68 -10.95 -4.68
C VAL A 51 -4.77 -10.14 -5.59
N THR A 52 -4.55 -10.57 -6.84
CA THR A 52 -3.66 -9.87 -7.78
C THR A 52 -4.16 -8.44 -8.06
N ASN A 53 -5.46 -8.29 -8.29
CA ASN A 53 -6.03 -6.96 -8.54
C ASN A 53 -6.07 -6.09 -7.28
N ILE A 54 -6.22 -6.66 -6.08
CA ILE A 54 -6.08 -5.93 -4.82
C ILE A 54 -4.65 -5.39 -4.66
N GLU A 55 -3.65 -6.24 -4.88
CA GLU A 55 -2.24 -5.83 -4.80
C GLU A 55 -1.90 -4.74 -5.82
N ALA A 56 -2.46 -4.82 -7.03
CA ALA A 56 -2.29 -3.77 -8.03
C ALA A 56 -2.85 -2.41 -7.56
N VAL A 57 -3.99 -2.38 -6.86
CA VAL A 57 -4.51 -1.15 -6.26
C VAL A 57 -3.61 -0.65 -5.14
N ILE A 58 -3.16 -1.53 -4.23
CA ILE A 58 -2.24 -1.17 -3.14
C ILE A 58 -0.95 -0.55 -3.72
N LEU A 59 -0.40 -1.16 -4.77
CA LEU A 59 0.77 -0.65 -5.49
C LEU A 59 0.48 0.71 -6.13
N GLY A 60 -0.67 0.87 -6.80
CA GLY A 60 -1.08 2.13 -7.42
C GLY A 60 -1.26 3.26 -6.40
N VAL A 61 -1.92 2.99 -5.27
CA VAL A 61 -2.06 3.95 -4.16
C VAL A 61 -0.70 4.32 -3.58
N THR A 62 0.21 3.35 -3.47
CA THR A 62 1.59 3.61 -3.04
C THR A 62 2.30 4.55 -4.01
N PHE A 63 2.26 4.28 -5.32
CA PHE A 63 2.85 5.15 -6.34
C PHE A 63 2.28 6.58 -6.30
N ILE A 64 0.96 6.72 -6.26
CA ILE A 64 0.29 8.02 -6.20
C ILE A 64 0.79 8.82 -5.00
N ASN A 65 0.76 8.22 -3.80
CA ASN A 65 1.18 8.91 -2.58
C ASN A 65 2.68 9.21 -2.58
N THR A 66 3.52 8.29 -3.07
CA THR A 66 4.97 8.52 -3.18
C THR A 66 5.29 9.67 -4.12
N ILE A 67 4.64 9.75 -5.29
CA ILE A 67 4.85 10.87 -6.22
C ILE A 67 4.34 12.18 -5.60
N PHE A 68 3.18 12.14 -4.94
CA PHE A 68 2.58 13.30 -4.28
C PHE A 68 3.47 13.86 -3.16
N LEU A 69 4.19 13.00 -2.42
CA LEU A 69 5.15 13.44 -1.39
C LEU A 69 6.23 14.40 -1.93
N PHE A 70 6.58 14.32 -3.22
CA PHE A 70 7.50 15.27 -3.84
C PHE A 70 6.82 16.60 -4.17
N SER A 71 5.65 16.55 -4.82
CA SER A 71 4.73 17.68 -5.01
C SER A 71 3.49 17.27 -5.80
N GLU A 72 2.40 18.01 -5.64
CA GLU A 72 1.23 17.92 -6.52
C GLU A 72 1.60 18.15 -8.00
N LYS A 73 2.49 19.11 -8.27
CA LYS A 73 2.99 19.39 -9.63
C LYS A 73 3.70 18.18 -10.25
N SER A 74 4.42 17.39 -9.43
CA SER A 74 5.03 16.13 -9.88
C SER A 74 3.99 15.11 -10.27
N LEU A 75 2.95 14.95 -9.43
CA LEU A 75 1.84 14.03 -9.71
C LEU A 75 1.09 14.41 -11.00
N LYS A 76 0.81 15.70 -11.18
CA LYS A 76 0.20 16.21 -12.41
C LYS A 76 1.06 15.90 -13.64
N LYS A 77 2.35 16.24 -13.59
CA LYS A 77 3.30 15.97 -14.69
C LYS A 77 3.43 14.49 -15.00
N PHE A 78 3.29 13.62 -14.01
CA PHE A 78 3.28 12.18 -14.22
C PHE A 78 2.07 11.76 -15.05
N PHE A 79 0.85 12.16 -14.67
CA PHE A 79 -0.37 11.79 -15.40
C PHE A 79 -0.53 12.47 -16.76
N GLU A 80 0.14 13.61 -16.99
CA GLU A 80 0.25 14.20 -18.34
C GLU A 80 1.07 13.33 -19.29
N LYS A 81 2.02 12.52 -18.78
CA LYS A 81 2.96 11.73 -19.60
C LYS A 81 2.72 10.22 -19.56
N ARG A 82 2.06 9.73 -18.51
CA ARG A 82 1.96 8.30 -18.18
C ARG A 82 0.55 7.99 -17.72
N LYS A 83 0.13 6.75 -17.97
CA LYS A 83 -1.13 6.20 -17.49
C LYS A 83 -0.83 4.89 -16.78
N LEU A 84 -1.24 4.77 -15.50
CA LEU A 84 -1.05 3.56 -14.69
C LEU A 84 -2.23 2.59 -14.82
N PHE A 85 -3.46 3.12 -14.78
CA PHE A 85 -4.70 2.35 -14.94
C PHE A 85 -5.62 3.06 -15.93
N TYR A 86 -6.51 2.30 -16.57
CA TYR A 86 -7.33 2.84 -17.65
C TYR A 86 -8.29 3.95 -17.18
N SER A 87 -8.78 3.86 -15.95
CA SER A 87 -9.67 4.85 -15.32
C SER A 87 -8.96 5.87 -14.43
N LEU A 88 -7.64 5.74 -14.23
CA LEU A 88 -6.88 6.61 -13.34
C LEU A 88 -6.26 7.77 -14.12
N ASP A 89 -6.61 8.97 -13.68
CA ASP A 89 -6.11 10.27 -14.14
C ASP A 89 -5.67 11.14 -12.95
N PHE A 90 -5.26 12.38 -13.22
CA PHE A 90 -4.82 13.28 -12.15
C PHE A 90 -5.91 13.57 -11.11
N ASN A 91 -7.16 13.78 -11.52
CA ASN A 91 -8.24 14.15 -10.61
C ASN A 91 -8.62 13.00 -9.68
N SER A 92 -8.75 11.80 -10.25
CA SER A 92 -8.99 10.58 -9.50
C SER A 92 -7.80 10.20 -8.61
N ALA A 93 -6.56 10.45 -9.04
CA ALA A 93 -5.39 10.30 -8.19
C ALA A 93 -5.38 11.28 -7.01
N MET A 94 -5.83 12.53 -7.19
CA MET A 94 -6.01 13.46 -6.08
C MET A 94 -7.10 12.99 -5.10
N SER A 95 -8.22 12.45 -5.62
CA SER A 95 -9.23 11.80 -4.78
C SER A 95 -8.65 10.65 -3.94
N VAL A 96 -7.74 9.83 -4.51
CA VAL A 96 -7.00 8.81 -3.76
C VAL A 96 -6.24 9.41 -2.57
N VAL A 97 -5.50 10.50 -2.77
CA VAL A 97 -4.72 11.16 -1.72
C VAL A 97 -5.62 11.74 -0.63
N GLU A 98 -6.71 12.39 -1.00
CA GLU A 98 -7.55 13.14 -0.08
C GLU A 98 -8.49 12.24 0.73
N GLN A 99 -9.12 11.26 0.07
CA GLN A 99 -10.24 10.49 0.62
C GLN A 99 -9.78 9.15 1.20
N HIS A 100 -8.68 8.57 0.69
CA HIS A 100 -8.22 7.24 1.09
C HIS A 100 -7.00 7.27 2.02
N LYS A 101 -6.88 8.31 2.86
CA LYS A 101 -5.82 8.47 3.88
C LYS A 101 -5.71 7.27 4.83
N LYS A 102 -6.84 6.63 5.16
CA LYS A 102 -6.87 5.42 6.00
C LYS A 102 -6.18 4.23 5.33
N LEU A 103 -6.42 4.03 4.03
CA LEU A 103 -5.70 3.01 3.25
C LEU A 103 -4.21 3.30 3.23
N TRP A 104 -3.84 4.56 2.94
CA TRP A 104 -2.44 4.97 2.92
C TRP A 104 -1.75 4.76 4.28
N PHE A 105 -2.45 5.02 5.39
CA PHE A 105 -1.94 4.73 6.73
C PHE A 105 -1.65 3.24 6.94
N HIS A 106 -2.57 2.34 6.57
CA HIS A 106 -2.33 0.90 6.67
C HIS A 106 -1.15 0.46 5.79
N ILE A 107 -1.04 0.98 4.56
CA ILE A 107 0.07 0.67 3.65
C ILE A 107 1.40 1.11 4.25
N LYS A 108 1.50 2.34 4.78
CA LYS A 108 2.74 2.83 5.41
C LYS A 108 3.20 1.94 6.57
N LEU A 109 2.28 1.53 7.44
CA LEU A 109 2.60 0.64 8.56
C LEU A 109 3.01 -0.74 8.07
N SER A 110 2.31 -1.29 7.07
CA SER A 110 2.70 -2.55 6.45
C SER A 110 4.12 -2.46 5.86
N VAL A 111 4.44 -1.43 5.08
CA VAL A 111 5.79 -1.24 4.51
C VAL A 111 6.86 -1.06 5.60
N PHE A 112 6.54 -0.33 6.67
CA PHE A 112 7.45 -0.16 7.82
C PHE A 112 7.79 -1.51 8.44
N PHE A 113 6.78 -2.29 8.86
CA PHE A 113 7.02 -3.61 9.46
C PHE A 113 7.64 -4.60 8.47
N GLY A 114 7.29 -4.53 7.18
CA GLY A 114 7.94 -5.30 6.12
C GLY A 114 9.44 -5.02 6.03
N SER A 115 9.83 -3.74 6.10
CA SER A 115 11.25 -3.33 6.11
C SER A 115 11.95 -3.82 7.37
N THR A 116 11.28 -3.74 8.52
CA THR A 116 11.77 -4.24 9.78
C THR A 116 12.06 -5.75 9.77
N ILE A 117 11.18 -6.55 9.14
CA ILE A 117 11.39 -7.99 8.94
C ILE A 117 12.68 -8.23 8.17
N VAL A 118 12.90 -7.51 7.06
CA VAL A 118 14.10 -7.65 6.23
C VAL A 118 15.36 -7.31 7.03
N ILE A 119 15.38 -6.14 7.68
CA ILE A 119 16.54 -5.69 8.47
C ILE A 119 16.84 -6.67 9.61
N SER A 120 15.83 -7.09 10.35
CA SER A 120 16.00 -8.03 11.47
C SER A 120 16.48 -9.39 10.98
N SER A 121 15.98 -9.88 9.85
CA SER A 121 16.42 -11.15 9.26
C SER A 121 17.89 -11.11 8.85
N VAL A 122 18.32 -10.00 8.24
CA VAL A 122 19.73 -9.77 7.92
C VAL A 122 20.56 -9.75 9.20
N MET A 123 20.15 -8.98 10.22
CA MET A 123 20.88 -8.92 11.49
C MET A 123 21.01 -10.29 12.17
N LEU A 124 19.96 -11.12 12.19
CA LEU A 124 20.02 -12.50 12.73
C LEU A 124 21.02 -13.39 11.99
N PHE A 125 21.14 -13.21 10.67
CA PHE A 125 22.06 -13.99 9.86
C PHE A 125 23.53 -13.69 10.21
N TRP A 126 23.84 -12.44 10.56
CA TRP A 126 25.19 -11.98 10.89
C TRP A 126 25.56 -12.06 12.39
N LEU A 127 24.61 -12.36 13.29
CA LEU A 127 24.76 -12.44 14.76
C LEU A 127 24.74 -13.89 15.31
#